data_AF-A0AAW1UUK5-F1
#
_entry.id   AF-A0AAW1UUK5-F1
#
_cell.length_a   1.000
_cell.length_b   1.000
_cell.length_c   1.000
_cell.angle_alpha   90.00
_cell.angle_beta   90.00
_cell.angle_gamma   90.00
#
_symmetry.space_group_name_H-M   'P 1'
#
loop_
_entity.id
_entity.type
_entity.pdbx_description
1 polymer ?
#
loop_
_entity_poly.entity_id
_entity_poly.type
_entity_poly.pdbx_seq_one_letter_code
_entity_poly.pdbx_strand_id
1 'polypeptide(L)'
;MKSTPDEVSEFFMRIVEDHVAYRKKNNIFRKDLMQLLIQLKNNGKMVDDEKLPLENITEQENELTLKEIAAQVFVFFGAGFETSSTAMTFGLYELARNMEIQE
;
A
#
# COMPACT_ATOMS: atom_id res chain seq x y z
N MET A 1 16.60 -12.52 -12.46
CA MET A 1 17.25 -11.21 -12.64
C MET A 1 16.35 -10.18 -11.98
N LYS A 2 16.86 -9.40 -11.02
CA LYS A 2 16.06 -8.39 -10.30
C LYS A 2 15.90 -7.17 -11.23
N SER A 3 14.66 -6.79 -11.55
CA SER A 3 14.36 -5.68 -12.49
C SER A 3 14.43 -4.31 -11.82
N THR A 4 14.27 -4.27 -10.49
CA THR A 4 14.27 -3.05 -9.70
C THR A 4 15.65 -2.78 -9.09
N PRO A 5 16.10 -1.51 -9.01
CA PRO A 5 17.28 -1.14 -8.26
C PRO A 5 17.18 -1.54 -6.78
N ASP A 6 18.32 -1.82 -6.16
CA ASP A 6 18.37 -2.21 -4.75
C ASP A 6 17.87 -1.12 -3.83
N GLU A 7 18.25 0.14 -4.10
CA GLU A 7 17.79 1.32 -3.35
C GLU A 7 16.26 1.43 -3.28
N VAL A 8 15.57 1.15 -4.39
CA VAL A 8 14.10 1.16 -4.44
C VAL A 8 13.54 0.02 -3.59
N SER A 9 14.13 -1.17 -3.69
CA SER A 9 13.69 -2.32 -2.91
C SER A 9 13.86 -2.08 -1.41
N GLU A 10 15.02 -1.56 -1.00
CA GLU A 10 15.31 -1.20 0.39
C GLU A 10 14.38 -0.12 0.91
N PHE A 11 14.07 0.89 0.08
CA PHE A 11 13.13 1.95 0.44
C PHE A 11 11.74 1.40 0.77
N PHE A 12 11.16 0.57 -0.11
CA PHE A 12 9.83 -0.01 0.11
C PHE A 12 9.80 -0.98 1.28
N MET A 13 10.84 -1.81 1.44
CA MET A 13 10.98 -2.70 2.60
C MET A 13 10.99 -1.90 3.90
N ARG A 14 11.86 -0.89 4.01
CA ARG A 14 11.99 -0.05 5.21
C ARG A 14 10.69 0.68 5.53
N ILE A 15 10.06 1.31 4.54
CA ILE A 15 8.79 2.04 4.77
C ILE A 15 7.70 1.12 5.30
N VAL A 16 7.57 -0.09 4.75
CA VAL A 16 6.54 -1.04 5.19
C VAL A 16 6.83 -1.52 6.61
N GLU A 17 8.08 -1.88 6.91
CA GLU A 17 8.49 -2.28 8.25
C GLU A 17 8.23 -1.19 9.28
N ASP A 18 8.65 0.05 9.01
CA ASP A 18 8.44 1.21 9.88
C ASP A 18 6.94 1.48 10.09
N HIS A 19 6.13 1.41 9.02
CA HIS A 19 4.69 1.63 9.12
C HIS A 19 3.98 0.55 9.93
N VAL A 20 4.32 -0.72 9.72
CA VAL A 20 3.73 -1.84 10.47
C VAL A 20 4.14 -1.73 11.94
N ALA A 21 5.42 -1.48 12.23
CA ALA A 21 5.93 -1.33 13.59
C ALA A 21 5.28 -0.14 14.31
N TYR A 22 5.19 1.02 13.65
CA TYR A 22 4.55 2.22 14.19
C TYR A 22 3.07 1.97 14.51
N ARG A 23 2.33 1.32 13.62
CA ARG A 23 0.90 1.03 13.84
C ARG A 23 0.70 0.04 14.99
N LYS A 24 1.53 -1.01 15.06
CA LYS A 24 1.50 -1.97 16.18
C LYS A 24 1.79 -1.30 17.50
N LYS A 25 2.88 -0.51 17.58
CA LYS A 25 3.29 0.18 18.81
C LYS A 25 2.23 1.16 19.34
N ASN A 26 1.55 1.87 18.44
CA ASN A 26 0.59 2.91 18.80
C ASN A 26 -0.87 2.44 18.75
N ASN A 27 -1.14 1.15 18.52
CA ASN A 27 -2.49 0.60 18.36
C ASN A 27 -3.35 1.37 17.34
N ILE A 28 -2.73 1.79 16.23
CA ILE A 28 -3.41 2.58 15.20
C ILE A 28 -4.13 1.65 14.24
N PHE A 29 -5.46 1.79 14.17
CA PHE A 29 -6.31 1.15 13.19
C PHE A 29 -6.83 2.17 12.18
N ARG A 30 -6.66 1.91 10.89
CA ARG A 30 -7.22 2.73 9.80
C ARG A 30 -7.75 1.82 8.71
N LYS A 31 -8.94 2.10 8.17
CA LYS A 31 -9.52 1.32 7.06
C LYS A 31 -8.83 1.68 5.73
N ASP A 32 -7.58 1.25 5.56
CA ASP A 32 -6.74 1.48 4.39
C ASP A 32 -6.04 0.20 3.89
N LEU A 33 -5.37 0.28 2.73
CA LEU A 33 -4.65 -0.84 2.13
C LEU A 33 -3.65 -1.49 3.10
N MET A 34 -2.92 -0.69 3.87
CA MET A 34 -1.93 -1.22 4.81
C MET A 34 -2.59 -2.05 5.92
N GLN A 35 -3.77 -1.64 6.39
CA GLN A 35 -4.52 -2.42 7.37
C GLN A 35 -5.03 -3.73 6.78
N LEU A 36 -5.50 -3.73 5.54
CA LEU A 36 -5.91 -4.94 4.84
C LEU A 36 -4.74 -5.92 4.70
N LEU A 37 -3.56 -5.42 4.32
CA LEU A 37 -2.34 -6.24 4.20
C LEU A 37 -1.86 -6.77 5.55
N ILE A 38 -1.97 -5.99 6.63
CA ILE A 38 -1.66 -6.44 8.00
C ILE A 38 -2.66 -7.52 8.46
N GLN A 39 -3.95 -7.35 8.18
CA GLN A 39 -4.98 -8.36 8.49
C GLN A 39 -4.76 -9.65 7.70
N LEU A 40 -4.44 -9.56 6.41
CA LEU A 40 -4.10 -10.73 5.59
C LEU A 40 -2.85 -11.44 6.11
N LYS A 41 -1.82 -10.68 6.50
CA LYS A 41 -0.62 -11.24 7.14
C LYS A 41 -0.94 -11.97 8.43
N ASN A 42 -1.85 -11.44 9.23
CA ASN A 42 -2.08 -11.95 10.58
C ASN A 42 -3.14 -13.06 10.64
N ASN A 43 -4.16 -13.00 9.79
CA ASN A 43 -5.35 -13.84 9.94
C ASN A 43 -5.64 -14.66 8.67
N GLY A 44 -4.85 -14.50 7.60
CA GLY A 44 -5.11 -15.08 6.29
C GLY A 44 -6.43 -14.61 5.63
N LYS A 45 -7.16 -13.67 6.26
CA LYS A 45 -8.47 -13.19 5.82
C LYS A 45 -8.59 -11.68 6.08
N MET A 46 -9.26 -11.00 5.17
CA MET A 46 -9.72 -9.63 5.39
C MET A 46 -10.98 -9.67 6.27
N VAL A 47 -11.02 -8.87 7.33
CA VAL A 47 -12.18 -8.80 8.22
C VAL A 47 -12.64 -7.34 8.26
N ASP A 48 -13.88 -7.11 7.86
CA ASP A 48 -14.39 -5.78 7.51
C ASP A 48 -14.58 -4.86 8.73
N ASP A 49 -14.87 -5.46 9.91
CA ASP A 49 -15.39 -4.71 11.06
C ASP A 49 -14.85 -5.13 12.44
N GLU A 50 -13.95 -6.10 12.54
CA GLU A 50 -13.34 -6.44 13.83
C GLU A 50 -11.95 -5.82 13.98
N LYS A 51 -11.79 -5.01 15.04
CA LYS A 51 -10.47 -4.73 15.63
C LYS A 51 -9.94 -6.04 16.21
N LEU A 52 -9.42 -6.91 15.37
CA LEU A 52 -8.72 -8.11 15.82
C LEU A 52 -7.45 -7.66 16.55
N PRO A 53 -7.24 -8.11 17.81
CA PRO A 53 -6.00 -7.85 18.52
C PRO A 53 -4.82 -8.33 17.67
N LEU A 54 -3.79 -7.49 17.52
CA LEU A 54 -2.58 -7.77 16.75
C LEU A 54 -1.73 -8.92 17.33
N GLU A 55 -2.20 -9.57 18.39
CA GLU A 55 -1.44 -10.47 19.28
C GLU A 55 -1.84 -11.95 19.16
N ASN A 56 -2.96 -12.30 18.52
CA ASN A 56 -3.45 -13.70 18.47
C ASN A 56 -3.35 -14.30 17.06
N ILE A 57 -2.15 -14.68 16.65
CA ILE A 57 -1.90 -15.26 15.33
C ILE A 57 -1.23 -16.61 15.51
N THR A 58 -1.98 -17.68 15.21
CA THR A 58 -1.43 -19.01 14.98
C THR A 58 -0.83 -19.05 13.59
N GLU A 59 0.48 -19.31 13.48
CA GLU A 59 1.20 -19.46 12.22
C GLU A 59 0.46 -20.45 11.29
N GLN A 60 -0.32 -19.93 10.34
CA GLN A 60 -0.92 -20.72 9.27
C GLN A 60 -0.16 -20.51 7.96
N GLU A 61 -0.05 -21.57 7.15
CA GLU A 61 0.71 -21.61 5.88
C GLU A 61 0.23 -20.63 4.77
N ASN A 62 -0.79 -19.81 5.02
CA ASN A 62 -1.38 -18.87 4.06
C ASN A 62 -1.18 -17.38 4.43
N GLU A 63 -0.24 -17.08 5.33
CA GLU A 63 0.04 -15.71 5.79
C GLU A 63 1.02 -14.96 4.87
N LEU A 64 0.70 -13.72 4.50
CA LEU A 64 1.62 -12.84 3.78
C LEU A 64 2.86 -12.51 4.62
N THR A 65 4.05 -12.69 4.04
CA THR A 65 5.30 -12.21 4.62
C THR A 65 5.44 -10.69 4.49
N LEU A 66 6.28 -10.07 5.33
CA LEU A 66 6.59 -8.63 5.21
C LEU A 66 7.14 -8.25 3.82
N LYS A 67 7.91 -9.15 3.21
CA LYS A 67 8.43 -8.97 1.84
C LYS A 67 7.32 -8.95 0.80
N GLU A 68 6.33 -9.82 0.95
CA GLU A 68 5.16 -9.83 0.04
C GLU A 68 4.28 -8.61 0.26
N ILE A 69 4.10 -8.14 1.50
CA ILE A 69 3.44 -6.86 1.76
C ILE A 69 4.17 -5.72 1.06
N ALA A 70 5.50 -5.64 1.19
CA ALA A 70 6.30 -4.63 0.51
C ALA A 70 6.18 -4.71 -1.02
N ALA A 71 6.14 -5.93 -1.58
CA ALA A 71 5.90 -6.14 -3.00
C ALA A 71 4.51 -5.66 -3.44
N GLN A 72 3.47 -5.94 -2.65
CA GLN A 72 2.11 -5.47 -2.93
C GLN A 72 2.01 -3.94 -2.87
N VAL A 73 2.62 -3.32 -1.87
CA VAL A 73 2.70 -1.85 -1.75
C VAL A 73 3.43 -1.23 -2.93
N PHE A 74 4.54 -1.84 -3.37
CA PHE A 74 5.29 -1.40 -4.54
C PHE A 74 4.44 -1.42 -5.81
N VAL A 75 3.74 -2.53 -6.09
CA VAL A 75 2.88 -2.66 -7.27
C VAL A 75 1.71 -1.68 -7.22
N PHE A 76 1.04 -1.57 -6.08
CA PHE A 76 -0.09 -0.65 -5.90
C PHE A 76 0.33 0.80 -6.13
N PHE A 77 1.48 1.20 -5.58
CA PHE A 77 2.03 2.53 -5.78
C PHE A 77 2.35 2.78 -7.26
N GLY A 78 3.11 1.90 -7.91
CA GLY A 78 3.52 2.07 -9.30
C GLY A 78 2.32 2.16 -10.27
N ALA A 79 1.39 1.20 -10.16
CA ALA A 79 0.21 1.14 -11.02
C ALA A 79 -0.71 2.35 -10.85
N GLY A 80 -0.89 2.81 -9.60
CA GLY A 80 -1.73 3.97 -9.29
C GLY A 80 -1.07 5.31 -9.63
N PHE A 81 0.25 5.42 -9.49
CA PHE A 81 0.96 6.68 -9.69
C PHE A 81 1.05 7.07 -11.17
N GLU A 82 1.53 6.18 -12.04
CA GLU A 82 1.80 6.51 -13.44
C GLU A 82 0.51 6.85 -14.21
N THR A 83 -0.51 6.01 -14.07
CA THR A 83 -1.79 6.20 -14.77
C THR A 83 -2.50 7.47 -14.31
N SER A 84 -2.63 7.68 -13.00
CA SER A 84 -3.30 8.87 -12.46
C SER A 84 -2.54 10.16 -12.76
N SER A 85 -1.21 10.17 -12.62
CA SER A 85 -0.40 11.36 -12.91
C SER A 85 -0.47 11.75 -14.40
N THR A 86 -0.45 10.77 -15.29
CA THR A 86 -0.61 10.98 -16.73
C THR A 86 -2.00 11.55 -17.04
N ALA A 87 -3.06 10.95 -16.50
CA ALA A 87 -4.43 11.44 -16.68
C ALA A 87 -4.60 12.87 -16.17
N MET A 88 -4.08 13.18 -14.97
CA MET A 88 -4.09 14.55 -14.43
C MET A 88 -3.31 15.52 -15.30
N THR A 89 -2.13 15.13 -15.79
CA THR A 89 -1.27 15.99 -16.62
C THR A 89 -1.99 16.37 -17.92
N PHE A 90 -2.54 15.39 -18.63
CA PHE A 90 -3.29 15.66 -19.86
C PHE A 90 -4.61 16.38 -19.60
N GLY A 91 -5.31 16.04 -18.52
CA GLY A 91 -6.52 16.74 -18.12
C GLY A 91 -6.27 18.23 -17.89
N LEU A 92 -5.22 18.57 -17.14
CA LEU A 92 -4.83 19.96 -16.89
C LEU A 92 -4.33 20.66 -18.16
N TYR A 93 -3.60 19.94 -19.02
CA TYR A 93 -3.15 20.47 -20.31
C TYR A 93 -4.33 20.86 -21.22
N GLU A 94 -5.33 19.98 -21.33
CA GLU A 94 -6.52 20.27 -22.14
C GLU A 94 -7.37 21.39 -21.54
N LEU A 95 -7.52 21.46 -20.20
CA LEU A 95 -8.19 22.58 -19.55
C LEU A 95 -7.49 23.91 -19.85
N ALA A 96 -6.16 23.97 -19.74
CA ALA A 96 -5.39 25.18 -20.01
C ALA A 96 -5.48 25.65 -21.48
N ARG A 97 -5.75 24.73 -22.42
CA ARG A 97 -5.90 25.04 -23.85
C ARG A 97 -7.32 25.40 -24.24
N ASN A 98 -8.32 24.99 -23.47
CA ASN A 98 -9.74 25.18 -23.75
C ASN A 98 -10.38 25.99 -22.61
N MET A 99 -10.06 27.29 -22.53
CA MET A 99 -10.52 28.17 -21.44
C MET A 99 -12.04 28.19 -21.28
N GLU A 100 -12.82 28.02 -22.35
CA GLU A 100 -14.29 27.93 -22.30
C GLU A 100 -14.80 26.70 -21.54
N ILE A 101 -14.04 25.61 -21.51
CA ILE A 101 -14.36 24.41 -20.71
C ILE A 101 -13.87 24.59 -19.26
N GLN A 102 -12.87 25.44 -19.02
CA GLN A 102 -12.28 25.67 -17.71
C GLN A 102 -13.08 26.66 -16.84
N GLU A 103 -13.73 27.66 -17.46
CA GLU A 103 -14.63 28.62 -16.78
C GLU A 103 -15.93 27.95 -16.27
#